data_AF-A0AAW2M0L2-F1
#
_entry.id   AF-A0AAW2M0L2-F1
#
_cell.length_a   1.000
_cell.length_b   1.000
_cell.length_c   1.000
_cell.angle_alpha   90.00
_cell.angle_beta   90.00
_cell.angle_gamma   90.00
#
_symmetry.space_group_name_H-M   'P 1'
#
loop_
_entity.id
_entity.type
_entity.pdbx_description
1 polymer ?
#
loop_
_entity_poly.entity_id
_entity_poly.type
_entity_poly.pdbx_seq_one_letter_code
_entity_poly.pdbx_strand_id
1 'polypeptide(L)' 'LENEENDLVLRRSKRARVQKDFGPDFYGFNIENDPLSLKEAFSSPDAIFWKEAVNDEMESLVSNKIWKLVDLPPGCKTIG' A
#
# COMPACT_ATOMS: atom_id res chain seq x y z
N LEU A 1 14.17 32.02 14.45
CA LEU A 1 15.48 31.57 14.97
C LEU A 1 15.12 30.70 16.16
N GLU A 2 15.24 29.39 16.18
CA GLU A 2 15.84 28.35 15.34
C GLU A 2 15.30 27.04 15.95
N ASN A 3 15.65 25.90 15.35
CA ASN A 3 15.47 24.53 15.83
C ASN A 3 14.16 23.88 15.38
N GLU A 4 14.16 22.88 14.52
CA GLU A 4 15.23 22.21 13.78
C GLU A 4 14.47 21.29 12.84
N GLU A 5 14.89 21.23 11.59
CA GLU A 5 14.54 20.16 10.67
C GLU A 5 14.73 18.82 11.41
N ASN A 6 13.64 18.25 11.95
CA ASN A 6 13.66 16.87 12.41
C ASN A 6 13.70 16.00 11.16
N ASP A 7 14.92 15.90 10.63
CA ASP A 7 15.48 14.76 9.96
C ASP A 7 14.42 13.78 9.45
N LEU A 8 14.13 13.90 8.15
CA LEU A 8 13.55 12.85 7.31
C LEU A 8 14.49 11.60 7.25
N VAL A 9 15.24 11.32 8.31
CA VAL A 9 16.01 10.10 8.48
C VAL A 9 15.00 8.99 8.67
N LEU A 10 14.66 8.34 7.55
CA LEU A 10 13.98 7.06 7.55
C LEU A 10 14.70 6.16 8.55
N ARG A 11 14.04 5.87 9.68
CA ARG A 11 14.60 5.03 10.75
C ARG A 11 14.74 3.61 10.21
N ARG A 12 15.89 3.33 9.59
CA ARG A 12 16.16 2.04 8.95
C ARG A 12 16.31 1.00 10.05
N SER A 13 15.49 -0.04 9.96
CA SER A 13 15.60 -1.21 10.85
C SER A 13 17.02 -1.79 10.77
N LYS A 14 17.73 -1.87 11.91
CA LYS A 14 19.01 -2.60 12.04
C LYS A 14 18.80 -4.10 12.29
N ARG A 15 17.55 -4.57 12.36
CA ARG A 15 17.26 -5.99 12.58
C ARG A 15 17.80 -6.81 11.42
N ALA A 16 18.55 -7.86 11.73
CA ALA A 16 18.92 -8.87 10.76
C ALA A 16 17.65 -9.44 10.12
N ARG A 17 17.60 -9.47 8.78
CA ARG A 17 16.48 -10.06 8.07
C ARG A 17 16.61 -11.58 8.19
N VAL A 18 15.74 -12.17 9.00
CA VAL A 18 15.59 -13.62 9.06
C VAL A 18 14.73 -14.03 7.87
N GLN A 19 15.22 -14.97 7.05
CA GLN A 19 14.41 -15.55 5.99
C GLN A 19 13.26 -16.32 6.63
N LYS A 20 12.05 -16.01 6.20
CA LYS A 20 10.85 -16.67 6.70
C LYS A 20 10.73 -18.00 5.98
N ASP A 21 10.80 -19.09 6.73
CA ASP A 21 10.46 -20.41 6.23
C ASP A 21 8.98 -20.62 6.54
N PHE A 22 8.19 -20.84 5.49
CA PHE A 22 6.76 -21.05 5.62
C PHE A 22 6.41 -22.52 5.79
N GLY A 23 7.39 -23.42 5.65
CA GLY A 23 7.20 -24.86 5.75
C GLY A 23 6.49 -25.45 4.52
N PRO A 24 6.43 -26.79 4.46
CA PRO A 24 5.87 -27.53 3.33
C PRO A 24 4.35 -27.39 3.16
N ASP A 25 3.64 -26.95 4.20
CA ASP A 25 2.19 -26.76 4.20
C ASP A 25 1.76 -25.34 3.82
N PHE A 26 2.70 -24.49 3.40
CA PHE A 26 2.37 -23.15 2.93
C PHE A 26 1.84 -23.19 1.50
N TYR A 27 0.53 -23.29 1.39
CA TYR A 27 -0.18 -23.11 0.13
C TYR A 27 -0.39 -21.61 -0.13
N GLY A 28 0.48 -21.03 -0.96
CA GLY A 28 0.20 -19.74 -1.57
C GLY A 28 -0.77 -19.93 -2.73
N PHE A 29 -2.02 -19.51 -2.57
CA PHE A 29 -2.93 -19.36 -3.71
C PHE A 29 -2.37 -18.22 -4.57
N ASN A 30 -1.55 -18.56 -5.57
CA ASN A 30 -1.35 -17.66 -6.70
C ASN A 30 -2.66 -17.68 -7.48
N ILE A 31 -3.51 -16.69 -7.22
CA ILE A 31 -4.62 -16.41 -8.11
C ILE A 31 -3.96 -15.76 -9.32
N GLU A 32 -3.44 -16.57 -10.25
CA GLU A 32 -2.81 -16.08 -11.49
C GLU A 32 -3.76 -15.18 -12.29
N ASN A 33 -5.06 -15.21 -11.97
CA ASN A 33 -6.13 -14.43 -12.57
C ASN A 33 -6.45 -13.13 -11.80
N ASP A 34 -5.76 -12.84 -10.69
CA ASP A 34 -5.99 -11.58 -9.98
C ASP A 34 -5.38 -10.43 -10.79
N PRO A 35 -6.11 -9.32 -10.93
CA PRO A 35 -5.62 -8.19 -11.70
C PRO A 35 -4.40 -7.58 -11.01
N LEU A 36 -3.29 -7.46 -11.75
CA LEU A 36 -2.05 -6.86 -11.25
C LEU A 36 -2.07 -5.33 -11.30
N SER A 37 -3.08 -4.77 -11.97
CA SER A 37 -3.27 -3.33 -12.08
C SER A 37 -4.72 -2.93 -11.91
N LEU A 38 -4.94 -1.72 -11.41
CA LEU A 38 -6.27 -1.13 -11.27
C LEU A 38 -7.02 -1.07 -12.62
N LYS A 39 -6.27 -0.84 -13.71
CA LYS A 39 -6.83 -0.83 -15.07
C LYS A 39 -7.35 -2.20 -15.49
N GLU A 40 -6.59 -3.25 -15.18
CA GLU A 40 -6.99 -4.63 -15.44
C GLU A 40 -8.19 -5.03 -14.59
N ALA A 41 -8.18 -4.69 -13.29
CA ALA A 41 -9.29 -4.92 -12.37
C ALA A 41 -10.59 -4.29 -12.89
N PHE A 42 -10.51 -3.04 -13.34
CA PHE A 42 -11.67 -2.32 -13.89
C PHE A 42 -12.05 -2.70 -15.32
N SER A 43 -11.21 -3.46 -16.02
CA SER A 43 -11.53 -4.04 -17.33
C SER A 43 -12.04 -5.48 -17.22
N SER A 44 -11.94 -6.10 -16.03
CA SER A 44 -12.42 -7.45 -15.77
C SER A 44 -13.95 -7.51 -15.66
N PRO A 45 -14.57 -8.69 -15.82
CA PRO A 45 -16.00 -8.88 -15.57
C PRO A 45 -16.43 -8.49 -14.16
N ASP A 46 -15.51 -8.59 -13.21
CA ASP A 46 -15.71 -8.29 -11.78
C ASP A 46 -15.42 -6.82 -11.44
N ALA A 47 -15.30 -5.94 -12.44
CA ALA A 47 -14.97 -4.53 -12.25
C ALA A 47 -15.88 -3.80 -11.25
N ILE A 48 -17.13 -4.23 -11.11
CA ILE A 48 -18.08 -3.66 -10.13
C ILE A 48 -17.59 -3.98 -8.70
N PHE A 49 -17.27 -5.23 -8.42
CA PHE A 49 -16.76 -5.67 -7.12
C PHE A 49 -15.42 -5.02 -6.79
N TRP A 50 -14.51 -4.91 -7.78
CA TRP A 50 -13.25 -4.20 -7.57
C TRP A 50 -13.44 -2.72 -7.22
N LYS A 51 -14.44 -2.06 -7.82
CA LYS A 51 -14.76 -0.66 -7.48
C LYS A 51 -15.31 -0.52 -6.07
N GLU A 52 -16.22 -1.40 -5.68
CA GLU A 52 -16.77 -1.42 -4.32
C GLU A 52 -15.66 -1.67 -3.31
N ALA A 53 -14.83 -2.70 -3.52
CA ALA A 53 -13.70 -3.02 -2.64
C ALA A 53 -12.70 -1.86 -2.49
N VAL A 54 -12.37 -1.17 -3.59
CA VAL A 54 -11.51 0.02 -3.54
C VAL A 54 -12.17 1.15 -2.76
N ASN A 55 -13.47 1.37 -2.95
CA ASN A 55 -14.19 2.42 -2.23
C ASN A 55 -14.28 2.11 -0.73
N ASP A 56 -14.62 0.88 -0.37
CA ASP A 56 -14.70 0.42 1.02
C ASP A 56 -13.36 0.57 1.73
N GLU A 57 -12.25 0.23 1.07
CA GLU A 57 -10.92 0.44 1.64
C GLU A 57 -10.60 1.93 1.81
N MET A 58 -10.92 2.77 0.82
CA MET A 58 -10.73 4.22 0.94
C MET A 58 -11.54 4.81 2.11
N GLU A 59 -12.78 4.38 2.29
CA GLU A 59 -13.62 4.77 3.42
C GLU A 59 -13.07 4.24 4.75
N SER A 60 -12.51 3.02 4.78
CA SER A 60 -11.87 2.43 5.96
C SER A 60 -10.65 3.25 6.40
N LEU A 61 -9.81 3.70 5.46
CA LEU A 61 -8.61 4.48 5.74
C LEU A 61 -8.96 5.88 6.29
N VAL A 62 -9.99 6.51 5.73
CA VAL A 62 -10.48 7.82 6.16
C VAL A 62 -11.17 7.73 7.52
N SER A 63 -12.07 6.75 7.70
CA SER A 63 -12.82 6.57 8.95
C SER A 63 -11.91 6.24 10.13
N ASN A 64 -10.88 5.42 9.91
CA ASN A 64 -9.87 5.08 10.91
C ASN A 64 -8.83 6.19 11.13
N LYS A 65 -8.86 7.29 10.35
CA LYS A 65 -7.91 8.43 10.42
C LYS A 65 -6.44 8.01 10.33
N ILE A 66 -6.15 6.87 9.68
CA ILE A 66 -4.78 6.35 9.56
C ILE A 66 -4.04 7.12 8.46
N TRP A 67 -4.73 7.45 7.38
CA TRP A 67 -4.16 8.15 6.24
C TRP A 67 -4.83 9.51 6.06
N LYS A 68 -4.02 10.54 5.85
CA LYS A 68 -4.48 11.87 5.44
C LYS A 68 -3.96 12.13 4.03
N LEU A 69 -4.85 12.36 3.08
CA LEU A 69 -4.46 12.85 1.77
C LEU A 69 -3.88 14.26 1.93
N VAL A 70 -2.65 14.44 1.49
CA VAL A 70 -1.94 15.72 1.52
C VAL A 70 -1.41 16.02 0.14
N ASP A 71 -1.35 17.31 -0.20
CA ASP A 71 -0.75 17.74 -1.46
C ASP A 71 0.72 17.35 -1.50
N LEU A 72 1.18 16.96 -2.69
CA LEU A 72 2.57 16.60 -2.90
C LEU A 72 3.46 17.83 -2.67
N PRO A 73 4.40 17.79 -1.72
CA PRO A 73 5.30 18.91 -1.50
C PRO A 73 6.19 19.14 -2.74
N PRO A 74 6.57 20.41 -3.00
CA PRO A 74 7.36 20.76 -4.18
C PRO A 74 8.69 20.01 -4.18
N GLY A 75 9.02 19.40 -5.32
CA GLY A 75 10.26 18.64 -5.50
C GLY A 75 10.18 17.16 -5.10
N CYS A 76 9.07 16.70 -4.53
CA CYS A 76 8.85 15.27 -4.27
C CYS A 76 8.19 14.58 -5.47
N LYS A 77 8.49 13.29 -5.64
CA LYS A 77 7.79 12.42 -6.59
C LYS A 77 6.65 11.71 -5.86
N THR A 78 5.51 11.56 -6.52
CA THR A 78 4.45 10.68 -6.04
C THR A 78 4.97 9.26 -6.00
N ILE A 79 4.60 8.53 -4.95
CA ILE A 79 4.84 7.09 -4.89
C ILE A 79 3.71 6.44 -5.70
N GLY A 80 4.06 5.70 -6.74
CA GLY A 80 3.15 5.03 -7.67
C GLY A 80 3.91 4.10 -8.59
#